data_AF-A0A3A2ZTP8-F1
#
_entry.id   AF-A0A3A2ZTP8-F1
#
_cell.length_a   1.000
_cell.length_b   1.000
_cell.length_c   1.000
_cell.angle_alpha   90.00
_cell.angle_beta   90.00
_cell.angle_gamma   90.00
#
_symmetry.space_group_name_H-M   'P 1'
#
loop_
_entity.id
_entity.type
_entity.pdbx_description
1 polymer ?
#
loop_
_entity_poly.entity_id
_entity_poly.type
_entity_poly.pdbx_seq_one_letter_code
_entity_poly.pdbx_strand_id
1 'polypeptide(L)'
;MYNRALILSAIFTAVRAQQAGTQTPEKHPALTWQKCTGQGSCTEQQGSVVIDSNWRWVHSTKDTTNCYTGNEWDASLCPDDKTCAQNCALDGADYEGTYGVTTNGDALTLKFVTDSNVGSRLYLMEDDSTYQMFNLLNQEFTFDVDVSNLPCGLNGALYFSAMDADGGMSKYDGNKAGAKYGTGYCDSQCPRDIKFINGQGNVEGWEPSENDPNAGVGNHGACCFEMDVWEANSISTAVTPHPCDTATQTMCEGDDCGGTYSDTRYAGTCDPDGCDFNPYRMGNESFYGPGKTVDTKSKMTVVTQFIAESGSLSEIKRFYVQNGKVIANSESNVDGVSGNSITPDFCTAQKKAFGDQDIFSKHGGFQGVSEGLEAGLVLVMSLWDDHYANMLWLDSTYPTDANESDPGAARGTCAKDSGKPSDVESNNADASVTFSNIKFGPIGSTFQSS
;
A
#
# COMPACT_ATOMS: atom_id res chain seq x y z
N MET A 1 26.72 -15.73 -65.43
CA MET A 1 26.74 -16.54 -64.19
C MET A 1 26.07 -15.71 -63.11
N TYR A 2 24.87 -16.11 -62.68
CA TYR A 2 23.97 -15.30 -61.84
C TYR A 2 24.42 -15.31 -60.38
N ASN A 3 24.64 -14.11 -59.82
CA ASN A 3 24.81 -13.88 -58.39
C ASN A 3 23.51 -14.23 -57.65
N ARG A 4 23.55 -15.23 -56.76
CA ARG A 4 22.46 -15.52 -55.82
C ARG A 4 22.69 -14.68 -54.57
N ALA A 5 21.93 -13.60 -54.42
CA ALA A 5 21.75 -12.93 -53.14
C ALA A 5 20.65 -13.64 -52.35
N LEU A 6 20.97 -14.08 -51.14
CA LEU A 6 20.00 -14.52 -50.14
C LEU A 6 19.33 -13.29 -49.53
N ILE A 7 18.02 -13.16 -49.68
CA ILE A 7 17.20 -12.22 -48.91
C ILE A 7 16.62 -13.01 -47.73
N LEU A 8 17.14 -12.77 -46.53
CA LEU A 8 16.55 -13.22 -45.29
C LEU A 8 15.44 -12.22 -44.93
N SER A 9 14.18 -12.57 -45.16
CA SER A 9 13.04 -11.80 -44.66
C SER A 9 12.92 -12.06 -43.15
N ALA A 10 13.43 -11.14 -42.33
CA ALA A 10 13.12 -11.10 -40.91
C ALA A 10 11.69 -10.58 -40.73
N ILE A 11 10.75 -11.50 -40.47
CA ILE A 11 9.41 -11.15 -40.01
C ILE A 11 9.55 -10.76 -38.54
N PHE A 12 9.64 -9.47 -38.26
CA PHE A 12 9.45 -8.96 -36.90
C PHE A 12 7.97 -9.09 -36.57
N THR A 13 7.59 -10.16 -35.86
CA THR A 13 6.33 -10.19 -35.13
C THR A 13 6.42 -9.14 -34.02
N ALA A 14 5.82 -7.97 -34.24
CA ALA A 14 5.62 -7.00 -33.18
C ALA A 14 4.67 -7.62 -32.16
N VAL A 15 5.23 -8.16 -31.08
CA VAL A 15 4.45 -8.66 -29.94
C VAL A 15 3.84 -7.43 -29.27
N ARG A 16 2.51 -7.37 -29.22
CA ARG A 16 1.72 -6.29 -28.60
C ARG A 16 1.38 -6.70 -27.15
N ALA A 17 1.19 -5.73 -26.26
CA ALA A 17 1.23 -5.86 -24.78
C ALA A 17 0.28 -4.83 -24.11
N GLN A 18 0.10 -4.77 -22.78
CA GLN A 18 -0.52 -3.63 -22.06
C GLN A 18 0.23 -2.34 -22.41
N GLN A 19 -0.44 -1.42 -23.09
CA GLN A 19 0.20 -0.25 -23.69
C GLN A 19 0.16 0.99 -22.78
N ALA A 20 1.02 1.95 -23.07
CA ALA A 20 0.92 3.30 -22.55
C ALA A 20 0.00 4.15 -23.46
N GLY A 21 -1.07 4.68 -22.88
CA GLY A 21 -1.99 5.61 -23.52
C GLY A 21 -1.32 6.96 -23.78
N THR A 22 -1.93 7.76 -24.65
CA THR A 22 -1.37 9.08 -25.05
C THR A 22 -2.45 10.15 -25.22
N GLN A 23 -3.69 9.87 -24.80
CA GLN A 23 -4.78 10.84 -24.91
C GLN A 23 -4.60 11.94 -23.85
N THR A 24 -4.20 11.55 -22.65
CA THR A 24 -3.82 12.43 -21.55
C THR A 24 -2.30 12.36 -21.34
N PRO A 25 -1.58 13.50 -21.36
CA PRO A 25 -0.15 13.48 -21.03
C PRO A 25 0.09 13.07 -19.58
N GLU A 26 0.95 12.07 -19.37
CA GLU A 26 1.38 11.70 -18.02
C GLU A 26 2.48 12.65 -17.53
N LYS A 27 2.21 13.35 -16.42
CA LYS A 27 3.15 14.24 -15.74
C LYS A 27 3.09 14.04 -14.23
N HIS A 28 4.09 13.34 -13.70
CA HIS A 28 4.20 13.05 -12.26
C HIS A 28 4.32 14.34 -11.44
N PRO A 29 3.47 14.56 -10.41
CA PRO A 29 3.63 15.65 -9.46
C PRO A 29 4.97 15.53 -8.72
N ALA A 30 5.75 16.61 -8.68
CA ALA A 30 7.05 16.62 -8.00
C ALA A 30 6.85 16.50 -6.48
N LEU A 31 7.73 15.74 -5.81
CA LEU A 31 7.73 15.58 -4.37
C LEU A 31 9.18 15.44 -3.90
N THR A 32 9.67 16.39 -3.09
CA THR A 32 11.00 16.28 -2.50
C THR A 32 10.97 15.43 -1.24
N TRP A 33 12.08 14.75 -0.97
CA TRP A 33 12.30 13.99 0.26
C TRP A 33 13.77 14.14 0.68
N GLN A 34 14.18 13.59 1.81
CA GLN A 34 15.54 13.77 2.32
C GLN A 34 16.24 12.44 2.62
N LYS A 35 17.49 12.32 2.17
CA LYS A 35 18.39 11.24 2.56
C LYS A 35 19.33 11.72 3.64
N CYS A 36 19.30 11.07 4.81
CA CYS A 36 20.09 11.43 5.97
C CYS A 36 21.30 10.50 6.11
N THR A 37 22.44 11.05 6.55
CA THR A 37 23.67 10.29 6.83
C THR A 37 24.07 10.34 8.30
N GLY A 38 23.41 11.19 9.07
CA GLY A 38 23.58 11.38 10.50
C GLY A 38 22.64 12.48 11.00
N GLN A 39 22.56 12.67 12.31
CA GLN A 39 21.66 13.64 12.93
C GLN A 39 21.88 15.05 12.35
N GLY A 40 20.80 15.64 11.81
CA GLY A 40 20.83 16.98 11.20
C GLY A 40 21.61 17.06 9.87
N SER A 41 22.09 15.93 9.33
CA SER A 41 22.87 15.85 8.10
C SER A 41 22.08 15.13 7.02
N CYS A 42 21.12 15.85 6.42
CA CYS A 42 20.26 15.34 5.37
C CYS A 42 20.40 16.14 4.08
N THR A 43 20.36 15.46 2.94
CA THR A 43 20.38 16.05 1.61
C THR A 43 19.02 15.85 0.95
N GLU A 44 18.44 16.93 0.45
CA GLU A 44 17.22 16.87 -0.36
C GLU A 44 17.45 16.01 -1.61
N GLN A 45 16.46 15.19 -1.93
CA GLN A 45 16.35 14.38 -3.12
C GLN A 45 15.16 14.91 -3.92
N GLN A 46 15.34 15.01 -5.23
CA GLN A 46 14.25 15.36 -6.14
C GLN A 46 13.55 14.06 -6.53
N GLY A 47 12.28 13.93 -6.15
CA GLY A 47 11.43 12.82 -6.56
C GLY A 47 10.15 13.33 -7.20
N SER A 48 9.29 12.40 -7.56
CA SER A 48 7.92 12.67 -7.97
C SER A 48 7.01 11.53 -7.53
N VAL A 49 5.71 11.65 -7.73
CA VAL A 49 4.76 10.57 -7.43
C VAL A 49 3.96 10.17 -8.66
N VAL A 50 3.61 8.88 -8.72
CA VAL A 50 2.77 8.33 -9.78
C VAL A 50 1.54 7.65 -9.17
N ILE A 51 0.36 7.87 -9.75
CA ILE A 51 -0.84 7.14 -9.33
C ILE A 51 -0.83 5.71 -9.88
N ASP A 52 -1.32 4.79 -9.07
CA ASP A 52 -1.50 3.38 -9.40
C ASP A 52 -2.34 3.15 -10.66
N SER A 53 -1.98 2.10 -11.39
CA SER A 53 -2.61 1.75 -12.65
C SER A 53 -4.11 1.45 -12.59
N ASN A 54 -4.63 0.99 -11.45
CA ASN A 54 -6.03 0.59 -11.30
C ASN A 54 -6.99 1.79 -11.38
N TRP A 55 -6.53 2.98 -10.99
CA TRP A 55 -7.29 4.24 -11.07
C TRP A 55 -7.32 4.84 -12.48
N ARG A 56 -6.41 4.44 -13.35
CA ARG A 56 -6.26 5.05 -14.67
C ARG A 56 -7.39 4.64 -15.60
N TRP A 57 -7.71 5.54 -16.52
CA TRP A 57 -8.55 5.21 -17.65
C TRP A 57 -7.89 4.12 -18.51
N VAL A 58 -8.65 3.05 -18.76
CA VAL A 58 -8.23 1.93 -19.61
C VAL A 58 -9.02 1.97 -20.92
N HIS A 59 -8.35 2.23 -22.03
CA HIS A 59 -8.98 2.35 -23.34
C HIS A 59 -8.27 1.58 -24.44
N SER A 60 -8.96 1.39 -25.56
CA SER A 60 -8.43 0.74 -26.75
C SER A 60 -7.17 1.45 -27.26
N THR A 61 -6.17 0.70 -27.71
CA THR A 61 -4.97 1.24 -28.36
C THR A 61 -5.25 1.87 -29.72
N LYS A 62 -6.46 1.69 -30.26
CA LYS A 62 -6.86 2.16 -31.60
C LYS A 62 -7.69 3.44 -31.56
N ASP A 63 -8.42 3.67 -30.48
CA ASP A 63 -9.38 4.77 -30.33
C ASP A 63 -9.67 5.03 -28.84
N THR A 64 -10.73 5.78 -28.52
CA THR A 64 -11.09 6.14 -27.13
C THR A 64 -12.20 5.24 -26.56
N THR A 65 -12.43 4.06 -27.13
CA THR A 65 -13.40 3.08 -26.59
C THR A 65 -12.82 2.48 -25.32
N ASN A 66 -13.60 2.47 -24.24
CA ASN A 66 -13.17 1.91 -22.96
C ASN A 66 -12.95 0.40 -23.08
N CYS A 67 -11.84 -0.08 -22.53
CA CYS A 67 -11.67 -1.51 -22.26
C CYS A 67 -12.32 -1.92 -20.94
N TYR A 68 -12.48 -0.98 -20.02
CA TYR A 68 -13.07 -1.18 -18.70
C TYR A 68 -13.96 0.02 -18.35
N THR A 69 -15.21 -0.21 -17.95
CA THR A 69 -16.17 0.85 -17.59
C THR A 69 -16.99 0.44 -16.37
N GLY A 70 -17.10 1.32 -15.37
CA GLY A 70 -17.68 0.94 -14.08
C GLY A 70 -16.84 -0.18 -13.51
N ASN A 71 -17.42 -1.37 -13.41
CA ASN A 71 -16.76 -2.57 -12.92
C ASN A 71 -16.70 -3.73 -13.94
N GLU A 72 -16.89 -3.46 -15.24
CA GLU A 72 -16.92 -4.48 -16.29
C GLU A 72 -15.89 -4.25 -17.41
N TRP A 73 -15.35 -5.34 -17.94
CA TRP A 73 -14.49 -5.37 -19.12
C TRP A 73 -15.29 -5.43 -20.44
N ASP A 74 -14.83 -4.76 -21.48
CA ASP A 74 -15.38 -4.92 -22.84
C ASP A 74 -14.91 -6.25 -23.45
N ALA A 75 -15.81 -7.23 -23.56
CA ALA A 75 -15.50 -8.58 -24.05
C ALA A 75 -15.02 -8.64 -25.52
N SER A 76 -15.22 -7.59 -26.31
CA SER A 76 -14.72 -7.53 -27.69
C SER A 76 -13.25 -7.12 -27.75
N LEU A 77 -12.83 -6.24 -26.83
CA LEU A 77 -11.44 -5.80 -26.68
C LEU A 77 -10.63 -6.75 -25.78
N CYS A 78 -11.30 -7.33 -24.78
CA CYS A 78 -10.74 -8.21 -23.75
C CYS A 78 -11.42 -9.58 -23.73
N PRO A 79 -11.28 -10.40 -24.79
CA PRO A 79 -11.84 -11.76 -24.81
C PRO A 79 -11.04 -12.76 -23.95
N ASP A 80 -9.78 -12.43 -23.65
CA ASP A 80 -8.84 -13.19 -22.83
C ASP A 80 -7.79 -12.22 -22.26
N ASP A 81 -7.12 -12.63 -21.19
CA ASP A 81 -6.19 -11.80 -20.41
C ASP A 81 -5.06 -11.23 -21.26
N LYS A 82 -4.47 -12.07 -22.10
CA LYS A 82 -3.36 -11.66 -22.95
C LYS A 82 -3.83 -10.66 -23.99
N THR A 83 -4.86 -10.98 -24.75
CA THR A 83 -5.43 -10.12 -25.80
C THR A 83 -5.89 -8.78 -25.23
N CYS A 84 -6.49 -8.79 -24.04
CA CYS A 84 -6.89 -7.58 -23.33
C CYS A 84 -5.69 -6.65 -23.10
N ALA A 85 -4.60 -7.16 -22.53
CA ALA A 85 -3.37 -6.41 -22.40
C ALA A 85 -2.93 -5.84 -23.76
N GLN A 86 -2.88 -6.65 -24.83
CA GLN A 86 -2.45 -6.16 -26.16
C GLN A 86 -3.31 -5.03 -26.74
N ASN A 87 -4.61 -5.08 -26.49
CA ASN A 87 -5.58 -4.18 -27.09
C ASN A 87 -5.78 -2.90 -26.29
N CYS A 88 -5.39 -2.89 -25.01
CA CYS A 88 -5.73 -1.83 -24.07
C CYS A 88 -4.50 -1.06 -23.58
N ALA A 89 -4.73 0.20 -23.24
CA ALA A 89 -3.72 1.13 -22.79
C ALA A 89 -4.14 1.82 -21.48
N LEU A 90 -3.19 2.03 -20.58
CA LEU A 90 -3.33 2.90 -19.41
C LEU A 90 -2.99 4.32 -19.82
N ASP A 91 -3.92 5.26 -19.67
CA ASP A 91 -3.70 6.65 -20.06
C ASP A 91 -3.05 7.49 -18.95
N GLY A 92 -2.63 8.72 -19.29
CA GLY A 92 -2.14 9.68 -18.32
C GLY A 92 -3.21 10.12 -17.31
N ALA A 93 -2.77 10.79 -16.25
CA ALA A 93 -3.63 11.23 -15.15
C ALA A 93 -3.67 12.77 -15.01
N ASP A 94 -4.88 13.34 -14.91
CA ASP A 94 -5.08 14.67 -14.32
C ASP A 94 -5.15 14.53 -12.80
N TYR A 95 -3.98 14.58 -12.17
CA TYR A 95 -3.78 14.33 -10.74
C TYR A 95 -4.68 15.17 -9.84
N GLU A 96 -4.75 16.49 -10.07
CA GLU A 96 -5.54 17.39 -9.23
C GLU A 96 -7.02 17.37 -9.62
N GLY A 97 -7.31 17.45 -10.92
CA GLY A 97 -8.68 17.61 -11.42
C GLY A 97 -9.53 16.35 -11.28
N THR A 98 -8.94 15.17 -11.47
CA THR A 98 -9.66 13.89 -11.44
C THR A 98 -9.47 13.15 -10.13
N TYR A 99 -8.27 13.17 -9.55
CA TYR A 99 -7.91 12.31 -8.41
C TYR A 99 -7.72 13.08 -7.10
N GLY A 100 -7.81 14.42 -7.11
CA GLY A 100 -7.65 15.23 -5.90
C GLY A 100 -6.25 15.13 -5.28
N VAL A 101 -5.24 14.78 -6.08
CA VAL A 101 -3.83 14.65 -5.68
C VAL A 101 -3.11 15.96 -5.94
N THR A 102 -2.45 16.51 -4.92
CA THR A 102 -1.63 17.72 -5.06
C THR A 102 -0.31 17.59 -4.31
N THR A 103 0.73 18.26 -4.80
CA THR A 103 2.01 18.37 -4.10
C THR A 103 2.44 19.82 -3.92
N ASN A 104 3.20 20.09 -2.86
CA ASN A 104 3.83 21.38 -2.61
C ASN A 104 5.17 21.17 -1.88
N GLY A 105 6.27 21.20 -2.63
CA GLY A 105 7.60 20.92 -2.10
C GLY A 105 7.72 19.46 -1.63
N ASP A 106 7.81 19.27 -0.32
CA ASP A 106 7.95 17.97 0.33
C ASP A 106 6.61 17.37 0.79
N ALA A 107 5.48 18.03 0.52
CA ALA A 107 4.15 17.62 0.95
C ALA A 107 3.31 17.05 -0.20
N LEU A 108 2.66 15.92 0.04
CA LEU A 108 1.66 15.26 -0.80
C LEU A 108 0.32 15.26 -0.07
N THR A 109 -0.73 15.79 -0.69
CA THR A 109 -2.10 15.76 -0.15
C THR A 109 -3.00 14.92 -1.05
N LEU A 110 -3.71 13.98 -0.44
CA LEU A 110 -4.67 13.11 -1.09
C LEU A 110 -6.06 13.45 -0.56
N LYS A 111 -6.99 13.81 -1.45
CA LYS A 111 -8.41 13.94 -1.12
C LYS A 111 -9.11 12.59 -1.27
N PHE A 112 -10.15 12.39 -0.47
CA PHE A 112 -10.92 11.17 -0.52
C PHE A 112 -11.82 11.11 -1.75
N VAL A 113 -12.72 12.08 -1.95
CA VAL A 113 -13.61 12.11 -3.12
C VAL A 113 -13.31 13.30 -4.00
N THR A 114 -13.17 13.06 -5.31
CA THR A 114 -13.07 14.09 -6.35
C THR A 114 -13.98 13.72 -7.51
N ASP A 115 -15.09 14.46 -7.68
CA ASP A 115 -16.19 14.09 -8.55
C ASP A 115 -16.69 12.65 -8.29
N SER A 116 -16.43 11.71 -9.20
CA SER A 116 -16.78 10.30 -9.05
C SER A 116 -15.60 9.40 -8.66
N ASN A 117 -14.40 9.97 -8.52
CA ASN A 117 -13.22 9.25 -8.04
C ASN A 117 -13.25 9.13 -6.52
N VAL A 118 -12.96 7.93 -6.01
CA VAL A 118 -12.83 7.63 -4.59
C VAL A 118 -11.41 7.11 -4.32
N GLY A 119 -10.75 7.72 -3.35
CA GLY A 119 -9.41 7.36 -2.92
C GLY A 119 -8.32 7.57 -3.96
N SER A 120 -7.11 7.17 -3.58
CA SER A 120 -5.96 7.08 -4.47
C SER A 120 -4.84 6.25 -3.83
N ARG A 121 -3.99 5.63 -4.66
CA ARG A 121 -2.73 4.98 -4.26
C ARG A 121 -1.60 5.50 -5.12
N LEU A 122 -0.51 5.96 -4.50
CA LEU A 122 0.62 6.58 -5.17
C LEU A 122 1.95 5.96 -4.77
N TYR A 123 2.89 5.98 -5.71
CA TYR A 123 4.24 5.49 -5.53
C TYR A 123 5.26 6.62 -5.65
N LEU A 124 6.29 6.61 -4.82
CA LEU A 124 7.42 7.53 -4.97
C LEU A 124 8.31 7.08 -6.13
N MET A 125 8.69 8.02 -6.99
CA MET A 125 9.52 7.82 -8.18
C MET A 125 10.92 8.39 -7.99
N GLU A 126 11.94 7.64 -8.44
CA GLU A 126 13.32 8.14 -8.58
C GLU A 126 13.45 8.97 -9.87
N ASP A 127 12.86 8.48 -10.95
CA ASP A 127 12.76 9.14 -12.26
C ASP A 127 11.43 8.79 -12.94
N ASP A 128 11.20 9.28 -14.16
CA ASP A 128 9.94 9.07 -14.91
C ASP A 128 9.58 7.60 -15.19
N SER A 129 10.47 6.63 -14.96
CA SER A 129 10.27 5.22 -15.33
C SER A 129 10.73 4.22 -14.28
N THR A 130 11.16 4.68 -13.12
CA THR A 130 11.68 3.85 -12.03
C THR A 130 11.14 4.33 -10.69
N TYR A 131 10.53 3.43 -9.92
CA TYR A 131 10.17 3.70 -8.53
C TYR A 131 11.42 3.97 -7.68
N GLN A 132 11.28 4.83 -6.68
CA GLN A 132 12.32 4.99 -5.67
C GLN A 132 12.35 3.76 -4.77
N MET A 133 13.45 3.02 -4.84
CA MET A 133 13.64 1.82 -4.03
C MET A 133 14.28 2.14 -2.67
N PHE A 134 13.82 1.44 -1.63
CA PHE A 134 14.32 1.55 -0.26
C PHE A 134 14.71 0.17 0.30
N ASN A 135 15.82 0.11 1.02
CA ASN A 135 16.19 -1.06 1.82
C ASN A 135 16.11 -0.65 3.29
N LEU A 136 15.12 -1.16 4.01
CA LEU A 136 14.75 -0.64 5.33
C LEU A 136 15.55 -1.29 6.46
N LEU A 137 16.15 -2.46 6.25
CA LEU A 137 16.89 -3.16 7.31
C LEU A 137 18.05 -2.31 7.86
N ASN A 138 18.10 -2.16 9.18
CA ASN A 138 19.06 -1.33 9.90
C ASN A 138 19.00 0.18 9.52
N GLN A 139 17.84 0.65 9.09
CA GLN A 139 17.57 2.04 8.76
C GLN A 139 16.42 2.60 9.60
N GLU A 140 16.19 3.89 9.42
CA GLU A 140 15.12 4.69 10.00
C GLU A 140 14.38 5.41 8.88
N PHE A 141 13.06 5.26 8.86
CA PHE A 141 12.16 5.97 7.97
C PHE A 141 11.29 6.92 8.79
N THR A 142 11.11 8.13 8.31
CA THR A 142 10.42 9.20 9.05
C THR A 142 9.64 10.09 8.11
N PHE A 143 8.48 10.53 8.53
CA PHE A 143 7.64 11.46 7.79
C PHE A 143 6.79 12.27 8.76
N ASP A 144 6.30 13.42 8.30
CA ASP A 144 5.23 14.15 8.96
C ASP A 144 3.89 13.78 8.33
N VAL A 145 2.83 13.69 9.15
CA VAL A 145 1.47 13.41 8.67
C VAL A 145 0.43 14.27 9.36
N ASP A 146 -0.54 14.74 8.58
CA ASP A 146 -1.78 15.35 9.07
C ASP A 146 -2.97 14.43 8.74
N VAL A 147 -3.55 13.85 9.79
CA VAL A 147 -4.72 12.98 9.75
C VAL A 147 -5.95 13.64 10.37
N SER A 148 -5.89 14.95 10.66
CA SER A 148 -6.94 15.66 11.39
C SER A 148 -8.29 15.67 10.67
N ASN A 149 -8.26 15.46 9.34
CA ASN A 149 -9.42 15.37 8.46
C ASN A 149 -9.73 13.92 8.02
N LEU A 150 -9.25 12.91 8.76
CA LEU A 150 -9.55 11.50 8.52
C LEU A 150 -10.49 10.95 9.61
N PRO A 151 -11.81 10.85 9.36
CA PRO A 151 -12.78 10.25 10.28
C PRO A 151 -12.65 8.72 10.36
N CYS A 152 -13.52 8.11 11.18
CA CYS A 152 -13.75 6.66 11.21
C CYS A 152 -14.05 6.11 9.81
N GLY A 153 -13.57 4.90 9.51
CA GLY A 153 -13.84 4.23 8.25
C GLY A 153 -12.87 4.54 7.11
N LEU A 154 -11.98 5.53 7.29
CA LEU A 154 -10.94 5.86 6.32
C LEU A 154 -9.58 5.43 6.83
N ASN A 155 -8.66 5.20 5.89
CA ASN A 155 -7.27 4.91 6.17
C ASN A 155 -6.38 5.73 5.22
N GLY A 156 -5.63 6.67 5.80
CA GLY A 156 -4.52 7.31 5.13
C GLY A 156 -3.26 6.50 5.39
N ALA A 157 -2.90 5.62 4.46
CA ALA A 157 -1.80 4.69 4.64
C ALA A 157 -0.50 5.18 4.01
N LEU A 158 0.63 4.89 4.67
CA LEU A 158 1.98 5.03 4.15
C LEU A 158 2.76 3.77 4.52
N TYR A 159 3.16 3.02 3.49
CA TYR A 159 3.68 1.67 3.65
C TYR A 159 4.68 1.33 2.55
N PHE A 160 5.25 0.13 2.64
CA PHE A 160 6.23 -0.36 1.69
C PHE A 160 5.82 -1.71 1.12
N SER A 161 5.93 -1.84 -0.19
CA SER A 161 5.62 -3.07 -0.91
C SER A 161 6.83 -3.53 -1.74
N ALA A 162 7.08 -4.83 -1.80
CA ALA A 162 8.18 -5.45 -2.55
C ALA A 162 7.89 -5.60 -4.06
N MET A 163 7.46 -4.49 -4.67
CA MET A 163 7.25 -4.33 -6.10
C MET A 163 8.58 -4.25 -6.87
N ASP A 164 8.56 -4.58 -8.16
CA ASP A 164 9.69 -4.33 -9.05
C ASP A 164 9.86 -2.84 -9.35
N ALA A 165 11.11 -2.36 -9.36
CA ALA A 165 11.44 -0.95 -9.58
C ALA A 165 10.90 -0.38 -10.90
N ASP A 166 10.81 -1.20 -11.96
CA ASP A 166 10.28 -0.82 -13.28
C ASP A 166 8.79 -1.14 -13.45
N GLY A 167 8.09 -1.52 -12.37
CA GLY A 167 6.70 -1.97 -12.39
C GLY A 167 6.48 -3.29 -13.14
N GLY A 168 7.54 -4.08 -13.33
CA GLY A 168 7.53 -5.41 -13.97
C GLY A 168 7.84 -5.39 -15.47
N MET A 169 8.21 -4.25 -16.06
CA MET A 169 8.47 -4.14 -17.51
C MET A 169 9.53 -5.11 -18.03
N SER A 170 10.62 -5.29 -17.28
CA SER A 170 11.72 -6.18 -17.67
C SER A 170 11.39 -7.66 -17.53
N LYS A 171 10.44 -8.02 -16.66
CA LYS A 171 9.99 -9.40 -16.45
C LYS A 171 8.87 -9.80 -17.40
N TYR A 172 7.99 -8.86 -17.76
CA TYR A 172 6.77 -9.13 -18.48
C TYR A 172 6.72 -8.37 -19.80
N ASP A 173 6.95 -9.08 -20.90
CA ASP A 173 6.84 -8.50 -22.26
C ASP A 173 5.47 -7.86 -22.51
N GLY A 174 4.44 -8.39 -21.84
CA GLY A 174 3.07 -7.89 -21.80
C GLY A 174 2.89 -6.56 -21.07
N ASN A 175 3.90 -6.00 -20.40
CA ASN A 175 3.82 -4.67 -19.78
C ASN A 175 4.70 -3.67 -20.55
N LYS A 176 4.08 -2.67 -21.18
CA LYS A 176 4.77 -1.53 -21.83
C LYS A 176 4.47 -0.19 -21.17
N ALA A 177 3.70 -0.19 -20.09
CA ALA A 177 3.36 1.01 -19.33
C ALA A 177 4.35 1.22 -18.18
N GLY A 178 4.57 0.19 -17.36
CA GLY A 178 5.58 0.17 -16.30
C GLY A 178 5.33 1.13 -15.15
N ALA A 179 6.38 1.36 -14.35
CA ALA A 179 6.37 2.27 -13.21
C ALA A 179 5.89 3.68 -13.59
N LYS A 180 6.15 4.14 -14.82
CA LYS A 180 5.64 5.42 -15.33
C LYS A 180 4.12 5.57 -15.22
N TYR A 181 3.38 4.46 -15.28
CA TYR A 181 1.93 4.43 -15.17
C TYR A 181 1.46 3.64 -13.94
N GLY A 182 2.33 3.45 -12.94
CA GLY A 182 1.94 2.85 -11.67
C GLY A 182 1.58 1.36 -11.75
N THR A 183 2.21 0.58 -12.63
CA THR A 183 1.97 -0.87 -12.74
C THR A 183 2.77 -1.69 -11.73
N GLY A 184 2.37 -2.94 -11.55
CA GLY A 184 3.16 -3.94 -10.81
C GLY A 184 2.91 -3.97 -9.31
N TYR A 185 1.80 -3.38 -8.86
CA TYR A 185 1.38 -3.42 -7.45
C TYR A 185 1.21 -4.87 -6.96
N CYS A 186 1.56 -5.07 -5.70
CA CYS A 186 1.36 -6.29 -4.95
C CYS A 186 1.35 -5.92 -3.46
N ASP A 187 0.78 -6.78 -2.63
CA ASP A 187 0.84 -6.64 -1.18
C ASP A 187 0.60 -8.00 -0.48
N SER A 188 0.49 -7.99 0.84
CA SER A 188 0.30 -9.21 1.64
C SER A 188 -1.11 -9.79 1.55
N GLN A 189 -2.06 -9.03 1.00
CA GLN A 189 -3.43 -9.47 0.77
C GLN A 189 -3.57 -10.21 -0.56
N CYS A 190 -2.51 -10.28 -1.37
CA CYS A 190 -2.55 -10.91 -2.70
C CYS A 190 -3.73 -10.40 -3.54
N PRO A 191 -3.85 -9.07 -3.72
CA PRO A 191 -5.08 -8.43 -4.16
C PRO A 191 -5.42 -8.87 -5.58
N ARG A 192 -6.68 -9.26 -5.76
CA ARG A 192 -7.24 -9.80 -7.01
C ARG A 192 -8.08 -8.78 -7.78
N ASP A 193 -8.23 -7.58 -7.25
CA ASP A 193 -8.91 -6.45 -7.89
C ASP A 193 -8.03 -5.68 -8.88
N ILE A 194 -6.74 -6.02 -8.95
CA ILE A 194 -5.79 -5.39 -9.86
C ILE A 194 -6.12 -5.78 -11.30
N LYS A 195 -6.46 -4.79 -12.12
CA LYS A 195 -6.87 -4.98 -13.52
C LYS A 195 -5.80 -5.59 -14.42
N PHE A 196 -4.51 -5.36 -14.10
CA PHE A 196 -3.39 -5.89 -14.87
C PHE A 196 -2.28 -6.43 -13.97
N ILE A 197 -1.98 -7.72 -14.10
CA ILE A 197 -0.94 -8.41 -13.33
C ILE A 197 -0.03 -9.15 -14.31
N ASN A 198 1.30 -9.07 -14.11
CA ASN A 198 2.31 -9.75 -14.93
C ASN A 198 2.19 -9.48 -16.46
N GLY A 199 1.75 -8.27 -16.83
CA GLY A 199 1.56 -7.88 -18.23
C GLY A 199 0.36 -8.54 -18.92
N GLN A 200 -0.59 -9.04 -18.14
CA GLN A 200 -1.85 -9.61 -18.59
C GLN A 200 -3.01 -8.79 -18.03
N GLY A 201 -4.12 -8.70 -18.75
CA GLY A 201 -5.38 -8.28 -18.14
C GLY A 201 -5.83 -9.30 -17.09
N ASN A 202 -6.74 -8.92 -16.21
CA ASN A 202 -7.37 -9.81 -15.24
C ASN A 202 -8.85 -9.96 -15.57
N VAL A 203 -9.17 -10.31 -16.82
CA VAL A 203 -10.55 -10.40 -17.32
C VAL A 203 -11.12 -11.81 -17.14
N GLU A 204 -10.27 -12.83 -17.19
CA GLU A 204 -10.68 -14.21 -16.95
C GLU A 204 -11.16 -14.38 -15.50
N GLY A 205 -12.41 -14.82 -15.35
CA GLY A 205 -13.05 -14.98 -14.03
C GLY A 205 -13.35 -13.67 -13.32
N TRP A 206 -13.37 -12.53 -14.03
CA TRP A 206 -13.72 -11.25 -13.42
C TRP A 206 -15.16 -11.22 -12.90
N GLU A 207 -15.31 -10.99 -11.60
CA GLU A 207 -16.57 -10.83 -10.91
C GLU A 207 -16.71 -9.37 -10.44
N PRO A 208 -17.68 -8.61 -10.96
CA PRO A 208 -17.96 -7.25 -10.49
C PRO A 208 -18.31 -7.22 -8.99
N SER A 209 -17.78 -6.25 -8.26
CA SER A 209 -18.10 -6.07 -6.84
C SER A 209 -19.58 -5.71 -6.66
N GLU A 210 -20.21 -6.27 -5.62
CA GLU A 210 -21.60 -5.93 -5.25
C GLU A 210 -21.72 -4.59 -4.53
N ASN A 211 -20.62 -4.07 -3.97
CA ASN A 211 -20.61 -2.87 -3.14
C ASN A 211 -19.62 -1.78 -3.60
N ASP A 212 -18.83 -2.03 -4.66
CA ASP A 212 -17.98 -1.03 -5.32
C ASP A 212 -18.35 -0.96 -6.82
N PRO A 213 -18.89 0.17 -7.31
CA PRO A 213 -19.25 0.31 -8.73
C PRO A 213 -18.05 0.39 -9.69
N ASN A 214 -16.82 0.50 -9.19
CA ASN A 214 -15.59 0.68 -9.97
C ASN A 214 -14.60 -0.48 -9.84
N ALA A 215 -14.91 -1.47 -9.01
CA ALA A 215 -14.02 -2.60 -8.73
C ALA A 215 -14.72 -3.96 -8.91
N GLY A 216 -13.90 -5.00 -8.89
CA GLY A 216 -14.28 -6.40 -9.01
C GLY A 216 -13.05 -7.25 -8.71
N VAL A 217 -13.18 -8.57 -8.88
CA VAL A 217 -12.15 -9.54 -8.52
C VAL A 217 -11.94 -10.48 -9.70
N GLY A 218 -10.70 -10.60 -10.19
CA GLY A 218 -10.34 -11.54 -11.24
C GLY A 218 -9.77 -12.87 -10.71
N ASN A 219 -9.35 -13.74 -11.62
CA ASN A 219 -8.68 -14.99 -11.25
C ASN A 219 -7.28 -14.76 -10.68
N HIS A 220 -6.55 -13.73 -11.15
CA HIS A 220 -5.18 -13.49 -10.72
C HIS A 220 -5.12 -12.56 -9.50
N GLY A 221 -4.21 -12.84 -8.57
CA GLY A 221 -3.81 -11.92 -7.49
C GLY A 221 -2.31 -11.66 -7.48
N ALA A 222 -1.88 -10.58 -6.83
CA ALA A 222 -0.48 -10.14 -6.82
C ALA A 222 0.12 -10.11 -5.39
N CYS A 223 0.79 -11.17 -4.98
CA CYS A 223 1.36 -11.31 -3.64
C CYS A 223 2.77 -10.72 -3.53
N CYS A 224 3.08 -10.02 -2.45
CA CYS A 224 4.46 -9.75 -2.02
C CYS A 224 4.54 -9.31 -0.56
N PHE A 225 5.77 -9.27 -0.04
CA PHE A 225 6.04 -8.72 1.28
C PHE A 225 5.53 -7.27 1.39
N GLU A 226 4.97 -6.98 2.56
CA GLU A 226 4.44 -5.66 2.90
C GLU A 226 4.91 -5.24 4.29
N MET A 227 5.26 -3.96 4.42
CA MET A 227 5.56 -3.32 5.69
C MET A 227 4.69 -2.07 5.82
N ASP A 228 3.60 -2.23 6.56
CA ASP A 228 2.69 -1.16 6.93
C ASP A 228 3.32 -0.30 8.02
N VAL A 229 4.06 0.72 7.57
CA VAL A 229 4.65 1.70 8.48
C VAL A 229 3.55 2.52 9.15
N TRP A 230 2.47 2.80 8.44
CA TRP A 230 1.40 3.65 8.91
C TRP A 230 0.09 3.31 8.22
N GLU A 231 -0.84 2.78 8.99
CA GLU A 231 -2.26 2.77 8.64
C GLU A 231 -2.99 3.54 9.72
N ALA A 232 -3.75 4.55 9.34
CA ALA A 232 -4.35 5.43 10.33
C ALA A 232 -5.50 6.28 9.83
N ASN A 233 -6.30 6.71 10.80
CA ASN A 233 -7.13 7.90 10.74
C ASN A 233 -6.94 8.72 12.01
N SER A 234 -7.82 9.69 12.25
CA SER A 234 -7.75 10.53 13.45
C SER A 234 -8.04 9.77 14.76
N ILE A 235 -8.56 8.54 14.71
CA ILE A 235 -8.99 7.78 15.88
C ILE A 235 -7.95 6.74 16.28
N SER A 236 -7.45 5.98 15.31
CA SER A 236 -6.53 4.85 15.52
C SER A 236 -5.41 4.81 14.50
N THR A 237 -4.32 4.12 14.87
CA THR A 237 -3.21 3.82 13.97
C THR A 237 -2.60 2.46 14.29
N ALA A 238 -2.07 1.77 13.27
CA ALA A 238 -1.30 0.54 13.40
C ALA A 238 0.03 0.64 12.62
N VAL A 239 1.01 -0.15 13.07
CA VAL A 239 2.22 -0.51 12.33
C VAL A 239 2.31 -2.02 12.31
N THR A 240 2.52 -2.60 11.12
CA THR A 240 2.33 -4.03 10.91
C THR A 240 3.30 -4.56 9.83
N PRO A 241 4.24 -5.46 10.16
CA PRO A 241 4.96 -6.21 9.16
C PRO A 241 4.15 -7.44 8.71
N HIS A 242 4.11 -7.67 7.40
CA HIS A 242 3.41 -8.79 6.78
C HIS A 242 4.39 -9.63 5.94
N PRO A 243 4.88 -10.76 6.49
CA PRO A 243 5.78 -11.64 5.76
C PRO A 243 5.03 -12.46 4.70
N CYS A 244 5.75 -12.83 3.65
CA CYS A 244 5.32 -13.79 2.65
C CYS A 244 6.41 -14.83 2.42
N ASP A 245 6.02 -16.04 2.00
CA ASP A 245 6.96 -17.12 1.67
C ASP A 245 7.94 -16.73 0.56
N THR A 246 7.53 -15.79 -0.31
CA THR A 246 8.39 -15.10 -1.27
C THR A 246 8.25 -13.60 -1.08
N ALA A 247 9.37 -12.92 -0.81
CA ALA A 247 9.36 -11.49 -0.53
C ALA A 247 8.93 -10.65 -1.75
N THR A 248 9.48 -10.91 -2.93
CA THR A 248 9.18 -10.13 -4.15
C THR A 248 7.87 -10.54 -4.79
N GLN A 249 7.33 -9.67 -5.66
CA GLN A 249 6.09 -9.94 -6.40
C GLN A 249 6.01 -11.33 -7.03
N THR A 250 4.89 -12.01 -6.75
CA THR A 250 4.45 -13.26 -7.35
C THR A 250 2.96 -13.17 -7.70
N MET A 251 2.53 -13.94 -8.69
CA MET A 251 1.11 -14.05 -9.05
C MET A 251 0.53 -15.34 -8.47
N CYS A 252 -0.66 -15.24 -7.88
CA CYS A 252 -1.45 -16.35 -7.38
C CYS A 252 -2.74 -16.51 -8.21
N GLU A 253 -3.47 -17.61 -8.02
CA GLU A 253 -4.70 -17.92 -8.76
C GLU A 253 -5.86 -18.26 -7.80
N GLY A 254 -7.02 -17.65 -8.03
CA GLY A 254 -8.27 -17.95 -7.34
C GLY A 254 -8.18 -17.82 -5.81
N ASP A 255 -8.89 -18.70 -5.11
CA ASP A 255 -8.90 -18.71 -3.64
C ASP A 255 -7.58 -19.17 -3.02
N ASP A 256 -6.70 -19.81 -3.78
CA ASP A 256 -5.34 -20.15 -3.32
C ASP A 256 -4.46 -18.89 -3.14
N CYS A 257 -4.92 -17.72 -3.61
CA CYS A 257 -4.33 -16.43 -3.23
C CYS A 257 -4.42 -16.15 -1.73
N GLY A 258 -5.45 -16.65 -1.04
CA GLY A 258 -5.77 -16.18 0.30
C GLY A 258 -6.11 -14.68 0.32
N GLY A 259 -5.80 -14.02 1.44
CA GLY A 259 -6.11 -12.62 1.64
C GLY A 259 -7.59 -12.30 1.67
N THR A 260 -7.89 -11.02 1.63
CA THR A 260 -9.23 -10.48 1.90
C THR A 260 -10.28 -10.90 0.85
N TYR A 261 -9.88 -11.11 -0.41
CA TYR A 261 -10.78 -11.45 -1.53
C TYR A 261 -10.77 -12.95 -1.87
N SER A 262 -10.76 -13.81 -0.84
CA SER A 262 -10.79 -15.27 -1.00
C SER A 262 -11.75 -15.92 0.00
N ASP A 263 -12.20 -17.13 -0.33
CA ASP A 263 -12.98 -17.97 0.57
C ASP A 263 -12.28 -18.23 1.92
N THR A 264 -10.94 -18.24 1.93
CA THR A 264 -10.15 -18.43 3.14
C THR A 264 -8.91 -17.55 3.11
N ARG A 265 -8.92 -16.46 3.89
CA ARG A 265 -7.80 -15.50 3.94
C ARG A 265 -6.42 -16.11 4.21
N TYR A 266 -6.34 -17.24 4.90
CA TYR A 266 -5.07 -17.91 5.28
C TYR A 266 -4.60 -19.00 4.32
N ALA A 267 -5.25 -19.15 3.16
CA ALA A 267 -4.92 -20.18 2.17
C ALA A 267 -3.63 -19.89 1.39
N GLY A 268 -3.29 -18.61 1.24
CA GLY A 268 -2.17 -18.13 0.42
C GLY A 268 -0.80 -18.26 1.05
N THR A 269 0.15 -17.57 0.43
CA THR A 269 1.58 -17.57 0.75
C THR A 269 2.04 -16.33 1.53
N CYS A 270 1.13 -15.40 1.79
CA CYS A 270 1.35 -14.21 2.59
C CYS A 270 0.54 -14.26 3.89
N ASP A 271 1.04 -13.59 4.92
CA ASP A 271 0.27 -13.33 6.12
C ASP A 271 -0.63 -12.09 5.94
N PRO A 272 -1.96 -12.26 5.82
CA PRO A 272 -2.86 -11.14 5.63
C PRO A 272 -3.18 -10.38 6.92
N ASP A 273 -2.75 -10.88 8.09
CA ASP A 273 -3.03 -10.25 9.40
C ASP A 273 -1.83 -9.48 9.93
N GLY A 274 -0.63 -10.00 9.71
CA GLY A 274 0.62 -9.41 10.18
C GLY A 274 0.81 -9.50 11.69
N CYS A 275 1.86 -8.84 12.18
CA CYS A 275 2.10 -8.64 13.62
C CYS A 275 1.91 -7.17 14.02
N ASP A 276 0.69 -6.79 14.31
CA ASP A 276 0.29 -5.39 14.47
C ASP A 276 0.61 -4.81 15.85
N PHE A 277 0.98 -3.52 15.85
CA PHE A 277 0.98 -2.67 17.04
C PHE A 277 0.05 -1.48 16.84
N ASN A 278 -1.17 -1.59 17.34
CA ASN A 278 -2.09 -0.47 17.53
C ASN A 278 -2.15 -0.10 19.04
N PRO A 279 -1.74 1.13 19.45
CA PRO A 279 -1.73 1.53 20.87
C PRO A 279 -3.05 1.30 21.61
N TYR A 280 -4.19 1.52 20.96
CA TYR A 280 -5.52 1.28 21.55
C TYR A 280 -5.74 -0.22 21.74
N ARG A 281 -5.46 -1.03 20.70
CA ARG A 281 -5.58 -2.50 20.75
C ARG A 281 -4.66 -3.13 21.80
N MET A 282 -3.49 -2.52 22.01
CA MET A 282 -2.54 -2.90 23.06
C MET A 282 -2.92 -2.33 24.45
N GLY A 283 -4.13 -1.80 24.62
CA GLY A 283 -4.69 -1.42 25.93
C GLY A 283 -4.31 -0.01 26.41
N ASN A 284 -3.74 0.85 25.55
CA ASN A 284 -3.50 2.25 25.86
C ASN A 284 -4.42 3.18 25.06
N GLU A 285 -5.68 3.24 25.48
CA GLU A 285 -6.74 4.03 24.84
C GLU A 285 -6.48 5.55 24.88
N SER A 286 -5.55 6.03 25.71
CA SER A 286 -5.25 7.46 25.89
C SER A 286 -4.06 7.96 25.09
N PHE A 287 -3.40 7.09 24.32
CA PHE A 287 -2.14 7.41 23.66
C PHE A 287 -2.35 8.18 22.34
N TYR A 288 -3.11 7.64 21.39
CA TYR A 288 -3.29 8.20 20.05
C TYR A 288 -4.76 8.54 19.79
N GLY A 289 -5.02 9.74 19.26
CA GLY A 289 -6.35 10.22 18.86
C GLY A 289 -6.60 11.70 19.23
N PRO A 290 -7.84 12.22 19.07
CA PRO A 290 -8.08 13.65 19.13
C PRO A 290 -7.92 14.21 20.56
N GLY A 291 -6.91 15.05 20.79
CA GLY A 291 -6.56 15.60 22.11
C GLY A 291 -5.85 14.63 23.06
N LYS A 292 -5.32 13.52 22.56
CA LYS A 292 -4.57 12.51 23.35
C LYS A 292 -3.07 12.84 23.39
N THR A 293 -2.25 11.89 23.88
CA THR A 293 -0.79 12.08 24.02
C THR A 293 -0.12 12.42 22.67
N VAL A 294 -0.47 11.67 21.63
CA VAL A 294 -0.25 12.01 20.23
C VAL A 294 -1.58 12.56 19.70
N ASP A 295 -1.66 13.87 19.56
CA ASP A 295 -2.90 14.58 19.25
C ASP A 295 -3.14 14.62 17.74
N THR A 296 -4.12 13.87 17.26
CA THR A 296 -4.46 13.79 15.83
C THR A 296 -5.12 15.05 15.27
N LYS A 297 -5.45 16.05 16.11
CA LYS A 297 -5.95 17.36 15.64
C LYS A 297 -4.89 18.24 15.01
N SER A 298 -3.63 17.81 15.03
CA SER A 298 -2.52 18.55 14.43
C SER A 298 -1.47 17.60 13.87
N LYS A 299 -0.69 18.10 12.91
CA LYS A 299 0.43 17.37 12.31
C LYS A 299 1.35 16.75 13.35
N MET A 300 1.83 15.55 13.06
CA MET A 300 2.83 14.83 13.86
C MET A 300 3.94 14.29 12.97
N THR A 301 5.14 14.11 13.53
CA THR A 301 6.19 13.31 12.92
C THR A 301 6.07 11.87 13.41
N VAL A 302 6.17 10.91 12.50
CA VAL A 302 6.20 9.47 12.77
C VAL A 302 7.58 8.95 12.40
N VAL A 303 8.25 8.28 13.33
CA VAL A 303 9.58 7.69 13.15
C VAL A 303 9.47 6.18 13.33
N THR A 304 9.99 5.42 12.38
CA THR A 304 10.05 3.96 12.44
C THR A 304 11.48 3.49 12.23
N GLN A 305 11.98 2.66 13.13
CA GLN A 305 13.33 2.10 13.08
C GLN A 305 13.24 0.59 12.89
N PHE A 306 14.05 0.05 11.99
CA PHE A 306 14.12 -1.38 11.70
C PHE A 306 15.48 -1.90 12.20
N ILE A 307 15.54 -2.29 13.46
CA ILE A 307 16.79 -2.62 14.15
C ILE A 307 17.21 -4.04 13.74
N ALA A 308 18.45 -4.18 13.28
CA ALA A 308 19.03 -5.46 12.94
C ALA A 308 20.15 -5.87 13.90
N GLU A 309 20.17 -7.15 14.27
CA GLU A 309 21.24 -7.78 15.03
C GLU A 309 21.83 -8.92 14.20
N SER A 310 23.16 -8.96 14.07
CA SER A 310 23.86 -9.99 13.27
C SER A 310 23.35 -10.15 11.83
N GLY A 311 22.78 -9.09 11.24
CA GLY A 311 22.27 -9.09 9.86
C GLY A 311 20.82 -9.54 9.71
N SER A 312 20.05 -9.67 10.79
CA SER A 312 18.61 -9.97 10.73
C SER A 312 17.82 -9.00 11.59
N LEU A 313 16.58 -8.70 11.22
CA LEU A 313 15.69 -7.84 11.99
C LEU A 313 15.49 -8.46 13.38
N SER A 314 15.64 -7.65 14.42
CA SER A 314 15.35 -8.03 15.81
C SER A 314 14.18 -7.24 16.40
N GLU A 315 13.98 -6.00 15.95
CA GLU A 315 13.01 -5.10 16.56
C GLU A 315 12.55 -3.99 15.60
N ILE A 316 11.25 -3.70 15.57
CA ILE A 316 10.69 -2.51 14.92
C ILE A 316 10.26 -1.53 16.01
N LYS A 317 10.86 -0.34 16.04
CA LYS A 317 10.52 0.72 17.00
C LYS A 317 9.72 1.83 16.36
N ARG A 318 8.87 2.45 17.19
CA ARG A 318 8.08 3.62 16.84
C ARG A 318 8.36 4.77 17.80
N PHE A 319 8.52 5.97 17.24
CA PHE A 319 8.49 7.23 17.98
C PHE A 319 7.60 8.22 17.26
N TYR A 320 7.10 9.19 18.00
CA TYR A 320 6.40 10.35 17.49
C TYR A 320 7.14 11.62 17.90
N VAL A 321 7.06 12.67 17.07
CA VAL A 321 7.47 14.01 17.48
C VAL A 321 6.31 14.96 17.25
N GLN A 322 5.86 15.62 18.31
CA GLN A 322 4.80 16.62 18.21
C GLN A 322 5.10 17.79 19.14
N ASN A 323 4.94 19.02 18.64
CA ASN A 323 5.27 20.24 19.38
C ASN A 323 6.71 20.24 19.94
N GLY A 324 7.65 19.68 19.18
CA GLY A 324 9.06 19.56 19.57
C GLY A 324 9.37 18.55 20.67
N LYS A 325 8.39 17.72 21.09
CA LYS A 325 8.58 16.67 22.08
C LYS A 325 8.66 15.32 21.40
N VAL A 326 9.72 14.56 21.71
CA VAL A 326 9.82 13.14 21.36
C VAL A 326 8.92 12.34 22.29
N ILE A 327 8.11 11.47 21.72
CA ILE A 327 7.16 10.60 22.41
C ILE A 327 7.50 9.18 21.96
N ALA A 328 8.01 8.35 22.86
CA ALA A 328 8.17 6.93 22.59
C ALA A 328 6.79 6.28 22.38
N ASN A 329 6.74 5.19 21.62
CA ASN A 329 5.51 4.40 21.50
C ASN A 329 4.97 3.97 22.87
N SER A 330 3.66 3.78 22.96
CA SER A 330 3.03 3.32 24.20
C SER A 330 3.51 1.93 24.58
N GLU A 331 3.69 1.67 25.87
CA GLU A 331 3.78 0.31 26.39
C GLU A 331 2.46 -0.44 26.17
N SER A 332 2.54 -1.73 25.86
CA SER A 332 1.40 -2.64 25.91
C SER A 332 0.91 -2.80 27.36
N ASN A 333 -0.40 -2.68 27.56
CA ASN A 333 -1.11 -2.93 28.80
C ASN A 333 -1.90 -4.27 28.76
N VAL A 334 -1.69 -5.10 27.74
CA VAL A 334 -2.33 -6.41 27.62
C VAL A 334 -1.62 -7.43 28.51
N ASP A 335 -2.38 -8.16 29.32
CA ASP A 335 -1.83 -9.20 30.20
C ASP A 335 -1.03 -10.24 29.40
N GLY A 336 0.25 -10.39 29.77
CA GLY A 336 1.17 -11.33 29.13
C GLY A 336 1.86 -10.81 27.87
N VAL A 337 1.58 -9.58 27.43
CA VAL A 337 2.23 -8.93 26.28
C VAL A 337 2.86 -7.62 26.75
N SER A 338 4.19 -7.57 26.83
CA SER A 338 4.92 -6.40 27.33
C SER A 338 5.74 -5.70 26.25
N GLY A 339 6.13 -4.46 26.50
CA GLY A 339 7.00 -3.67 25.62
C GLY A 339 6.22 -2.71 24.73
N ASN A 340 6.97 -1.87 24.02
CA ASN A 340 6.44 -0.82 23.13
C ASN A 340 6.95 -0.93 21.68
N SER A 341 7.46 -2.09 21.31
CA SER A 341 8.06 -2.37 20.01
C SER A 341 7.64 -3.75 19.52
N ILE A 342 7.75 -3.97 18.21
CA ILE A 342 7.45 -5.26 17.60
C ILE A 342 8.73 -6.08 17.64
N THR A 343 8.67 -7.25 18.27
CA THR A 343 9.75 -8.24 18.41
C THR A 343 9.17 -9.65 18.22
N PRO A 344 9.98 -10.69 17.99
CA PRO A 344 9.48 -12.07 17.90
C PRO A 344 8.66 -12.50 19.13
N ASP A 345 9.14 -12.14 20.33
CA ASP A 345 8.48 -12.46 21.59
C ASP A 345 7.16 -11.69 21.74
N PHE A 346 7.13 -10.40 21.35
CA PHE A 346 5.90 -9.61 21.31
C PHE A 346 4.86 -10.25 20.40
N CYS A 347 5.21 -10.61 19.16
CA CYS A 347 4.27 -11.19 18.19
C CYS A 347 3.67 -12.50 18.70
N THR A 348 4.53 -13.40 19.21
CA THR A 348 4.09 -14.69 19.76
C THR A 348 3.15 -14.51 20.96
N ALA A 349 3.50 -13.58 21.86
CA ALA A 349 2.67 -13.29 23.02
C ALA A 349 1.34 -12.63 22.65
N GLN A 350 1.37 -11.68 21.70
CA GLN A 350 0.21 -10.93 21.21
C GLN A 350 -0.82 -11.87 20.57
N LYS A 351 -0.40 -12.69 19.59
CA LYS A 351 -1.30 -13.64 18.91
C LYS A 351 -1.95 -14.59 19.92
N LYS A 352 -1.16 -15.10 20.88
CA LYS A 352 -1.67 -15.97 21.95
C LYS A 352 -2.66 -15.26 22.89
N ALA A 353 -2.38 -14.02 23.29
CA ALA A 353 -3.23 -13.27 24.21
C ALA A 353 -4.57 -12.89 23.57
N PHE A 354 -4.56 -12.57 22.27
CA PHE A 354 -5.76 -12.22 21.50
C PHE A 354 -6.52 -13.45 20.97
N GLY A 355 -5.88 -14.62 20.95
CA GLY A 355 -6.47 -15.84 20.40
C GLY A 355 -6.50 -15.85 18.86
N ASP A 356 -5.72 -14.97 18.23
CA ASP A 356 -5.54 -14.91 16.78
C ASP A 356 -4.70 -16.10 16.29
N GLN A 357 -4.95 -16.56 15.06
CA GLN A 357 -4.10 -17.58 14.44
C GLN A 357 -2.71 -16.99 14.16
N ASP A 358 -1.65 -17.71 14.53
CA ASP A 358 -0.27 -17.26 14.30
C ASP A 358 0.19 -17.58 12.87
N ILE A 359 -0.43 -16.90 11.91
CA ILE A 359 -0.13 -16.97 10.47
C ILE A 359 1.18 -16.24 10.16
N PHE A 360 1.49 -15.20 10.94
CA PHE A 360 2.77 -14.49 10.91
C PHE A 360 3.96 -15.45 11.04
N SER A 361 3.98 -16.29 12.08
CA SER A 361 5.05 -17.29 12.26
C SER A 361 5.04 -18.37 11.17
N LYS A 362 3.86 -18.73 10.63
CA LYS A 362 3.72 -19.72 9.55
C LYS A 362 4.44 -19.26 8.27
N HIS A 363 4.37 -17.97 7.94
CA HIS A 363 5.01 -17.38 6.75
C HIS A 363 6.40 -16.79 7.04
N GLY A 364 7.09 -17.34 8.04
CA GLY A 364 8.51 -17.04 8.32
C GLY A 364 8.74 -15.97 9.40
N GLY A 365 7.70 -15.34 9.92
CA GLY A 365 7.77 -14.35 11.00
C GLY A 365 8.89 -13.32 10.77
N PHE A 366 9.68 -13.03 11.79
CA PHE A 366 10.78 -12.06 11.70
C PHE A 366 11.87 -12.40 10.68
N GLN A 367 12.07 -13.68 10.34
CA GLN A 367 13.00 -14.03 9.28
C GLN A 367 12.43 -13.61 7.92
N GLY A 368 11.16 -13.94 7.64
CA GLY A 368 10.48 -13.50 6.42
C GLY A 368 10.43 -11.97 6.31
N VAL A 369 10.20 -11.27 7.43
CA VAL A 369 10.27 -9.80 7.47
C VAL A 369 11.70 -9.30 7.21
N SER A 370 12.73 -9.94 7.74
CA SER A 370 14.12 -9.56 7.46
C SER A 370 14.43 -9.64 5.97
N GLU A 371 14.03 -10.74 5.32
CA GLU A 371 14.20 -10.96 3.88
C GLU A 371 13.42 -9.92 3.07
N GLY A 372 12.19 -9.60 3.50
CA GLY A 372 11.35 -8.55 2.90
C GLY A 372 11.98 -7.16 2.96
N LEU A 373 12.49 -6.73 4.12
CA LEU A 373 13.09 -5.41 4.32
C LEU A 373 14.39 -5.20 3.51
N GLU A 374 15.01 -6.28 3.02
CA GLU A 374 16.20 -6.26 2.15
C GLU A 374 15.88 -6.40 0.66
N ALA A 375 14.63 -6.72 0.29
CA ALA A 375 14.24 -7.06 -1.09
C ALA A 375 14.26 -5.87 -2.06
N GLY A 376 14.41 -4.64 -1.55
CA GLY A 376 14.15 -3.41 -2.28
C GLY A 376 12.65 -3.14 -2.34
N LEU A 377 12.22 -2.08 -1.65
CA LEU A 377 10.81 -1.77 -1.44
C LEU A 377 10.42 -0.45 -2.09
N VAL A 378 9.22 -0.41 -2.64
CA VAL A 378 8.57 0.79 -3.16
C VAL A 378 7.77 1.44 -2.04
N LEU A 379 7.96 2.76 -1.85
CA LEU A 379 7.15 3.55 -0.94
C LEU A 379 5.77 3.81 -1.55
N VAL A 380 4.72 3.45 -0.82
CA VAL A 380 3.32 3.65 -1.20
C VAL A 380 2.66 4.63 -0.24
N MET A 381 1.85 5.55 -0.77
CA MET A 381 1.02 6.50 -0.01
C MET A 381 -0.40 6.46 -0.57
N SER A 382 -1.39 6.19 0.27
CA SER A 382 -2.77 6.01 -0.17
C SER A 382 -3.80 6.64 0.78
N LEU A 383 -5.01 6.78 0.28
CA LEU A 383 -6.21 7.10 1.04
C LEU A 383 -7.36 6.25 0.52
N TRP A 384 -7.98 5.46 1.38
CA TRP A 384 -9.01 4.49 1.02
C TRP A 384 -10.02 4.26 2.15
N ASP A 385 -11.19 3.78 1.77
CA ASP A 385 -12.21 3.14 2.61
C ASP A 385 -12.28 1.64 2.31
N ASP A 386 -12.84 0.87 3.24
CA ASP A 386 -12.74 -0.59 3.22
C ASP A 386 -14.08 -1.24 2.86
N HIS A 387 -14.16 -1.76 1.64
CA HIS A 387 -15.31 -2.48 1.10
C HIS A 387 -15.49 -3.89 1.67
N TYR A 388 -14.57 -4.41 2.48
CA TYR A 388 -14.66 -5.72 3.09
C TYR A 388 -15.10 -5.66 4.56
N ALA A 389 -14.41 -4.87 5.37
CA ALA A 389 -14.61 -4.82 6.82
C ALA A 389 -14.84 -3.40 7.37
N ASN A 390 -15.14 -2.41 6.52
CA ASN A 390 -15.50 -1.05 6.90
C ASN A 390 -14.45 -0.36 7.81
N MET A 391 -13.18 -0.78 7.74
CA MET A 391 -12.07 -0.29 8.55
C MET A 391 -12.17 -0.63 10.04
N LEU A 392 -13.12 -1.48 10.43
CA LEU A 392 -13.40 -1.80 11.83
C LEU A 392 -12.23 -2.54 12.51
N TRP A 393 -11.40 -3.22 11.72
CA TRP A 393 -10.18 -3.87 12.18
C TRP A 393 -9.14 -2.86 12.69
N LEU A 394 -9.19 -1.61 12.21
CA LEU A 394 -8.29 -0.52 12.59
C LEU A 394 -8.84 0.33 13.73
N ASP A 395 -10.11 0.74 13.65
CA ASP A 395 -10.63 1.87 14.45
C ASP A 395 -11.87 1.58 15.32
N SER A 396 -12.36 0.34 15.32
CA SER A 396 -13.57 -0.07 16.04
C SER A 396 -13.35 -1.33 16.88
N THR A 397 -14.43 -2.02 17.26
CA THR A 397 -14.38 -3.37 17.80
C THR A 397 -14.61 -4.38 16.69
N TYR A 398 -13.66 -5.29 16.48
CA TYR A 398 -13.75 -6.30 15.44
C TYR A 398 -13.25 -7.67 15.97
N PRO A 399 -13.81 -8.81 15.52
CA PRO A 399 -15.04 -8.91 14.74
C PRO A 399 -16.24 -8.32 15.48
N THR A 400 -17.30 -7.96 14.76
CA THR A 400 -18.40 -7.16 15.31
C THR A 400 -19.26 -7.90 16.34
N ASP A 401 -19.13 -9.22 16.45
CA ASP A 401 -19.76 -10.07 17.44
C ASP A 401 -18.92 -10.29 18.72
N ALA A 402 -17.63 -9.90 18.71
CA ALA A 402 -16.78 -9.96 19.91
C ALA A 402 -17.23 -8.95 20.97
N ASN A 403 -16.98 -9.27 22.25
CA ASN A 403 -17.15 -8.29 23.32
C ASN A 403 -15.97 -7.32 23.28
N GLU A 404 -16.23 -6.03 23.47
CA GLU A 404 -15.19 -4.99 23.46
C GLU A 404 -14.12 -5.22 24.55
N SER A 405 -14.47 -5.92 25.64
CA SER A 405 -13.54 -6.29 26.71
C SER A 405 -12.67 -7.52 26.41
N ASP A 406 -12.94 -8.25 25.32
CA ASP A 406 -12.13 -9.40 24.93
C ASP A 406 -10.75 -8.87 24.46
N PRO A 407 -9.62 -9.44 24.93
CA PRO A 407 -8.30 -8.95 24.58
C PRO A 407 -8.12 -8.86 23.06
N GLY A 408 -7.71 -7.68 22.59
CA GLY A 408 -7.48 -7.42 21.17
C GLY A 408 -8.74 -7.15 20.34
N ALA A 409 -9.96 -7.22 20.90
CA ALA A 409 -11.20 -6.96 20.17
C ALA A 409 -11.44 -5.47 19.91
N ALA A 410 -11.10 -4.57 20.84
CA ALA A 410 -11.23 -3.13 20.66
C ALA A 410 -9.95 -2.52 20.05
N ARG A 411 -10.08 -1.74 18.98
CA ARG A 411 -8.96 -1.13 18.22
C ARG A 411 -9.09 0.38 18.08
N GLY A 412 -10.24 0.93 18.46
CA GLY A 412 -10.51 2.35 18.52
C GLY A 412 -11.93 2.62 19.02
N THR A 413 -12.34 3.88 18.94
CA THR A 413 -13.62 4.34 19.50
C THR A 413 -14.74 4.44 18.47
N CYS A 414 -14.50 4.03 17.21
CA CYS A 414 -15.51 4.09 16.17
C CYS A 414 -16.61 3.05 16.42
N ALA A 415 -17.84 3.39 16.07
CA ALA A 415 -18.97 2.47 16.23
C ALA A 415 -18.88 1.28 15.27
N LYS A 416 -19.40 0.12 15.67
CA LYS A 416 -19.37 -1.12 14.86
C LYS A 416 -20.15 -1.01 13.54
N ASP A 417 -21.01 -0.01 13.39
CA ASP A 417 -21.80 0.31 12.19
C ASP A 417 -21.23 1.50 11.39
N SER A 418 -20.05 2.00 11.76
CA SER A 418 -19.34 3.03 11.00
C SER A 418 -18.59 2.45 9.80
N GLY A 419 -18.04 3.33 8.96
CA GLY A 419 -17.08 3.00 7.91
C GLY A 419 -17.62 2.31 6.67
N LYS A 420 -18.94 2.13 6.55
CA LYS A 420 -19.55 1.65 5.32
C LYS A 420 -19.21 2.60 4.15
N PRO A 421 -18.62 2.14 3.04
CA PRO A 421 -18.16 2.98 1.93
C PRO A 421 -19.16 4.05 1.47
N SER A 422 -20.38 3.62 1.15
CA SER A 422 -21.46 4.54 0.73
C SER A 422 -21.74 5.69 1.70
N ASP A 423 -21.55 5.44 2.99
CA ASP A 423 -21.82 6.41 4.04
C ASP A 423 -20.61 7.32 4.25
N VAL A 424 -19.38 6.80 4.17
CA VAL A 424 -18.18 7.62 4.30
C VAL A 424 -17.92 8.48 3.08
N GLU A 425 -18.10 7.95 1.87
CA GLU A 425 -17.99 8.68 0.59
C GLU A 425 -18.94 9.88 0.55
N SER A 426 -20.17 9.70 1.04
CA SER A 426 -21.19 10.76 1.00
C SER A 426 -21.04 11.78 2.13
N ASN A 427 -20.70 11.34 3.34
CA ASN A 427 -20.64 12.22 4.51
C ASN A 427 -19.28 12.90 4.70
N ASN A 428 -18.21 12.34 4.13
CA ASN A 428 -16.83 12.80 4.35
C ASN A 428 -16.07 12.95 3.02
N ALA A 429 -16.76 13.33 1.95
CA ALA A 429 -16.18 13.51 0.61
C ALA A 429 -14.94 14.42 0.60
N ASP A 430 -14.91 15.43 1.47
CA ASP A 430 -13.82 16.39 1.62
C ASP A 430 -12.71 15.93 2.57
N ALA A 431 -12.77 14.70 3.10
CA ALA A 431 -11.71 14.10 3.90
C ALA A 431 -10.39 14.07 3.11
N SER A 432 -9.28 14.18 3.83
CA SER A 432 -7.96 14.22 3.21
C SER A 432 -6.86 13.83 4.18
N VAL A 433 -5.75 13.34 3.61
CA VAL A 433 -4.49 13.12 4.33
C VAL A 433 -3.37 13.90 3.67
N THR A 434 -2.45 14.45 4.47
CA THR A 434 -1.22 15.04 3.97
C THR A 434 -0.02 14.33 4.55
N PHE A 435 0.80 13.72 3.69
CA PHE A 435 2.13 13.19 4.03
C PHE A 435 3.18 14.22 3.63
N SER A 436 4.20 14.44 4.47
CA SER A 436 5.23 15.43 4.17
C SER A 436 6.58 15.11 4.81
N ASN A 437 7.63 15.84 4.42
CA ASN A 437 8.91 15.84 5.14
C ASN A 437 9.52 14.44 5.30
N ILE A 438 9.43 13.62 4.25
CA ILE A 438 9.97 12.26 4.23
C ILE A 438 11.48 12.31 4.41
N LYS A 439 11.99 11.51 5.35
CA LYS A 439 13.41 11.36 5.68
C LYS A 439 13.75 9.89 5.81
N PHE A 440 14.89 9.50 5.25
CA PHE A 440 15.38 8.14 5.30
C PHE A 440 16.90 8.11 5.50
N GLY A 441 17.38 7.28 6.42
CA GLY A 441 18.81 7.12 6.68
C GLY A 441 19.10 6.19 7.85
N PRO A 442 20.36 6.14 8.33
CA PRO A 442 20.74 5.32 9.47
C PRO A 442 19.91 5.64 10.72
N ILE A 443 19.76 4.66 11.61
CA ILE A 443 19.04 4.82 12.88
C ILE A 443 19.55 6.05 13.67
N GLY A 444 18.62 6.91 14.09
CA GLY A 444 18.90 8.15 14.82
C GLY A 444 19.35 9.32 13.95
N SER A 445 19.22 9.23 12.61
CA SER A 445 19.63 10.30 11.70
C SER A 445 18.52 11.28 11.33
N THR A 446 17.24 10.89 11.44
CA THR A 446 16.11 11.64 10.87
C THR A 446 15.39 12.54 11.88
N PHE A 447 15.62 12.33 13.19
CA PHE A 447 15.02 13.10 14.29
C PHE A 447 16.01 13.38 15.42
N GLN A 448 15.69 14.34 16.30
CA GLN A 448 16.47 14.59 17.51
C GLN A 448 16.03 13.61 18.60
N SER A 449 16.84 12.58 18.87
CA SER A 449 16.53 11.54 19.86
C SER A 449 16.71 11.97 21.32
N SER A 450 17.28 13.15 21.58
CA SER A 450 17.48 13.75 22.91
C SER A 450 17.67 15.26 22.86
#